data_AF-A0A7W5VLT0-F1
#
_entry.id   AF-A0A7W5VLT0-F1
#
_cell.length_a   1.000
_cell.length_b   1.000
_cell.length_c   1.000
_cell.angle_alpha   90.00
_cell.angle_beta   90.00
_cell.angle_gamma   90.00
#
_symmetry.space_group_name_H-M   'P 1'
#
loop_
_entity.id
_entity.type
_entity.pdbx_description
1 polymer ?
#
loop_
_entity_poly.entity_id
_entity_poly.type
_entity_poly.pdbx_seq_one_letter_code
_entity_poly.pdbx_strand_id
1 'polypeptide(L)'
;MSSVQSNQQKPILVFLGKGAACGIVSKLNENGYAATAVSSIPELFDALRSDRYCLAVTMRADIDLVRNIKPIPVINLEVFFHAIQPTAKSVPSSKEFDSDAFLRRIAALTESKTARIAAVQRTPTLNETVIAAAAKASRWRAATSLLLSRRASPRAERAD
;
A
#
# COMPACT_ATOMS: atom_id res chain seq x y z
N MET A 1 37.73 -4.47 7.27
CA MET A 1 36.55 -5.04 7.95
C MET A 1 35.45 -4.00 7.92
N SER A 2 34.46 -4.16 7.05
CA SER A 2 33.33 -3.24 6.93
C SER A 2 32.10 -4.00 7.37
N SER A 3 31.55 -3.65 8.52
CA SER A 3 30.31 -4.19 9.05
C SER A 3 29.18 -3.83 8.10
N VAL A 4 28.77 -4.80 7.27
CA VAL A 4 27.49 -4.73 6.57
C VAL A 4 26.44 -4.71 7.66
N GLN A 5 25.96 -3.51 8.00
CA GLN A 5 24.74 -3.33 8.75
C GLN A 5 23.64 -3.96 7.89
N SER A 6 23.38 -5.25 8.11
CA SER A 6 22.20 -5.91 7.60
C SER A 6 21.02 -5.30 8.33
N ASN A 7 20.60 -4.13 7.86
CA ASN A 7 19.35 -3.53 8.23
C ASN A 7 18.30 -4.48 7.66
N GLN A 8 17.87 -5.45 8.48
CA GLN A 8 17.02 -6.57 8.09
C GLN A 8 15.68 -6.01 7.61
N GLN A 9 15.62 -5.68 6.32
CA GLN A 9 14.45 -5.11 5.69
C GLN A 9 13.34 -6.15 5.77
N LYS A 10 12.25 -5.78 6.46
CA LYS A 10 11.07 -6.64 6.61
C LYS A 10 10.66 -7.19 5.23
N PRO A 11 10.43 -8.52 5.09
CA PRO A 11 10.15 -9.12 3.80
C PRO A 11 8.87 -8.56 3.15
N ILE A 12 8.78 -8.76 1.84
CA ILE A 12 7.63 -8.45 1.01
C ILE A 12 6.74 -9.69 0.93
N LEU A 13 5.44 -9.54 1.19
CA LEU A 13 4.49 -10.63 1.00
C LEU A 13 3.97 -10.61 -0.44
N VAL A 14 3.97 -11.75 -1.12
CA VAL A 14 3.42 -11.89 -2.47
C VAL A 14 2.24 -12.86 -2.41
N PHE A 15 1.02 -12.34 -2.59
CA PHE A 15 -0.21 -13.14 -2.60
C PHE A 15 -0.78 -13.23 -4.01
N LEU A 16 -0.52 -14.36 -4.67
CA LEU A 16 -0.90 -14.64 -6.05
C LEU A 16 -1.08 -16.16 -6.22
N GLY A 17 -1.61 -16.60 -7.37
CA GLY A 17 -1.58 -18.02 -7.75
C GLY A 17 -0.14 -18.56 -7.76
N LYS A 18 0.05 -19.82 -7.34
CA LYS A 18 1.36 -20.43 -7.03
C LYS A 18 2.47 -20.15 -8.05
N GLY A 19 2.19 -20.31 -9.35
CA GLY A 19 3.18 -20.06 -10.41
C GLY A 19 3.59 -18.59 -10.52
N ALA A 20 2.62 -17.68 -10.49
CA ALA A 20 2.87 -16.24 -10.54
C ALA A 20 3.57 -15.73 -9.27
N ALA A 21 3.19 -16.25 -8.10
CA ALA A 21 3.82 -15.91 -6.83
C ALA A 21 5.31 -16.25 -6.84
N CYS A 22 5.69 -17.46 -7.29
CA CYS A 22 7.08 -17.85 -7.43
C CYS A 22 7.85 -16.93 -8.38
N GLY A 23 7.29 -16.60 -9.55
CA GLY A 23 7.95 -15.72 -10.53
C GLY A 23 8.25 -14.33 -9.97
N ILE A 24 7.29 -13.74 -9.27
CA ILE A 24 7.48 -12.42 -8.63
C ILE A 24 8.48 -12.49 -7.47
N VAL A 25 8.45 -13.55 -6.65
CA VAL A 25 9.43 -13.75 -5.57
C VAL A 25 10.84 -13.90 -6.12
N SER A 26 11.05 -14.70 -7.17
CA SER A 26 12.36 -14.82 -7.82
C SER A 26 12.86 -13.47 -8.30
N LYS A 27 12.01 -12.70 -9.00
CA LYS A 27 12.36 -11.35 -9.47
C LYS A 27 12.74 -10.42 -8.33
N LEU A 28 12.02 -10.45 -7.21
CA LEU A 28 12.33 -9.63 -6.03
C LEU A 28 13.66 -10.04 -5.39
N ASN A 29 13.90 -11.35 -5.24
CA ASN A 29 15.12 -11.89 -4.65
C ASN A 29 16.36 -11.57 -5.51
N GLU A 30 16.24 -11.69 -6.84
CA GLU A 30 17.29 -11.30 -7.81
C GLU A 30 17.70 -9.83 -7.67
N ASN A 31 16.79 -8.99 -7.18
CA ASN A 31 16.99 -7.55 -6.97
C ASN A 31 17.27 -7.18 -5.50
N GLY A 32 17.59 -8.17 -4.66
CA GLY A 32 18.00 -7.95 -3.26
C GLY A 32 16.87 -7.74 -2.26
N TYR A 33 15.60 -7.95 -2.66
CA TYR A 33 14.47 -7.87 -1.75
C TYR A 33 14.08 -9.24 -1.22
N ALA A 34 14.06 -9.39 0.11
CA ALA A 34 13.50 -10.59 0.73
C ALA A 34 11.98 -10.65 0.48
N ALA A 35 11.49 -11.76 -0.09
CA ALA A 35 10.06 -11.94 -0.37
C ALA A 35 9.56 -13.35 -0.02
N THR A 36 8.29 -13.44 0.37
CA THR A 36 7.60 -14.71 0.68
C THR A 36 6.36 -14.85 -0.20
N ALA A 37 6.23 -15.99 -0.87
CA ALA A 37 5.04 -16.34 -1.65
C ALA A 37 3.99 -17.00 -0.74
N VAL A 38 2.74 -16.56 -0.88
CA VAL A 38 1.55 -17.23 -0.34
C VAL A 38 0.52 -17.36 -1.46
N SER A 39 -0.20 -18.48 -1.48
CA SER A 39 -1.09 -18.81 -2.60
C SER A 39 -2.51 -19.18 -2.20
N SER A 40 -2.78 -19.26 -0.89
CA SER A 40 -4.11 -19.51 -0.35
C SER A 40 -4.51 -18.45 0.68
N ILE A 41 -5.81 -18.28 0.87
CA ILE A 41 -6.36 -17.34 1.86
C ILE A 41 -5.92 -17.70 3.29
N PRO A 42 -5.95 -18.98 3.74
CA PRO A 42 -5.42 -19.35 5.06
C PRO A 42 -3.95 -18.96 5.26
N GLU A 43 -3.08 -19.25 4.27
CA GLU A 43 -1.66 -18.84 4.32
C GLU A 43 -1.51 -17.32 4.42
N LEU A 44 -2.32 -16.56 3.68
CA LEU A 44 -2.33 -15.11 3.73
C LEU A 44 -2.68 -14.59 5.12
N PHE A 45 -3.72 -15.15 5.74
CA PHE A 45 -4.14 -14.78 7.10
C PHE A 45 -3.03 -15.04 8.12
N ASP A 46 -2.40 -16.22 8.07
CA ASP A 46 -1.32 -16.59 8.98
C ASP A 46 -0.09 -15.70 8.78
N ALA A 47 0.27 -15.44 7.52
CA ALA A 47 1.38 -14.58 7.17
C ALA A 47 1.17 -13.14 7.69
N LEU A 48 0.01 -12.53 7.43
CA LEU A 48 -0.24 -11.13 7.80
C LEU A 48 -0.30 -10.91 9.32
N ARG A 49 -0.74 -11.92 10.09
CA ARG A 49 -0.76 -11.87 11.57
C ARG A 49 0.63 -11.93 12.21
N SER A 50 1.64 -12.41 11.49
CA SER A 50 3.01 -12.52 12.02
C SER A 50 3.73 -11.17 12.18
N ASP A 51 3.18 -10.07 11.64
CA ASP A 51 3.76 -8.73 11.73
C ASP A 51 5.15 -8.53 11.08
N ARG A 52 5.59 -9.52 10.30
CA ARG A 52 6.92 -9.55 9.68
C ARG A 52 7.02 -8.80 8.36
N TYR A 53 5.90 -8.56 7.67
CA TYR A 53 5.91 -8.01 6.31
C TYR A 53 5.85 -6.49 6.27
N CYS A 54 6.54 -5.87 5.31
CA CYS A 54 6.52 -4.41 5.13
C CYS A 54 5.42 -3.90 4.20
N LEU A 55 5.08 -4.69 3.18
CA LEU A 55 4.06 -4.44 2.17
C LEU A 55 3.60 -5.78 1.58
N ALA A 56 2.49 -5.75 0.84
CA ALA A 56 2.00 -6.88 0.06
C ALA A 56 1.92 -6.55 -1.44
N VAL A 57 2.15 -7.55 -2.28
CA VAL A 57 1.93 -7.53 -3.73
C VAL A 57 0.82 -8.52 -4.04
N THR A 58 -0.22 -8.08 -4.76
CA THR A 58 -1.37 -8.92 -5.10
C THR A 58 -2.11 -8.41 -6.34
N MET A 59 -3.16 -9.12 -6.78
CA MET A 59 -4.05 -8.67 -7.86
C MET A 59 -5.13 -7.72 -7.31
N ARG A 60 -5.78 -6.94 -8.19
CA ARG A 60 -6.81 -5.97 -7.78
C ARG A 60 -7.93 -6.59 -6.96
N ALA A 61 -8.38 -7.79 -7.33
CA ALA A 61 -9.48 -8.48 -6.67
C ALA A 61 -9.23 -8.75 -5.18
N ASP A 62 -7.97 -8.91 -4.79
CA ASP A 62 -7.56 -9.33 -3.45
C ASP A 62 -7.07 -8.18 -2.56
N ILE A 63 -7.06 -6.94 -3.06
CA ILE A 63 -6.55 -5.77 -2.33
C ILE A 63 -7.34 -5.56 -1.03
N ASP A 64 -8.66 -5.59 -1.12
CA ASP A 64 -9.53 -5.36 0.03
C ASP A 64 -9.38 -6.49 1.06
N LEU A 65 -9.21 -7.73 0.59
CA LEU A 65 -8.92 -8.88 1.46
C LEU A 65 -7.65 -8.63 2.29
N VAL A 66 -6.54 -8.28 1.65
CA VAL A 66 -5.27 -8.00 2.33
C VAL A 66 -5.42 -6.87 3.35
N ARG A 67 -6.05 -5.75 2.94
CA ARG A 67 -6.20 -4.55 3.79
C ARG A 67 -7.13 -4.77 4.98
N ASN A 68 -8.16 -5.61 4.82
CA ASN A 68 -9.08 -5.97 5.90
C ASN A 68 -8.41 -6.84 6.96
N ILE A 69 -7.44 -7.67 6.58
CA ILE A 69 -6.65 -8.47 7.52
C ILE A 69 -5.63 -7.57 8.24
N LYS A 70 -4.89 -6.77 7.46
CA LYS A 70 -3.90 -5.85 8.01
C LYS A 70 -3.74 -4.59 7.16
N PRO A 71 -3.76 -3.38 7.78
CA PRO A 71 -3.58 -2.13 7.04
C PRO A 71 -2.10 -1.87 6.71
N ILE A 72 -1.53 -2.67 5.82
CA ILE A 72 -0.19 -2.47 5.23
C ILE A 72 -0.30 -1.89 3.80
N PRO A 73 0.78 -1.29 3.27
CA PRO A 73 0.83 -0.92 1.86
C PRO A 73 0.59 -2.13 0.96
N VAL A 74 -0.23 -1.96 -0.08
CA VAL A 74 -0.55 -2.99 -1.06
C VAL A 74 -0.23 -2.46 -2.46
N ILE A 75 0.47 -3.27 -3.24
CA ILE A 75 0.78 -3.03 -4.66
C ILE A 75 -0.12 -3.92 -5.50
N ASN A 76 -0.90 -3.31 -6.40
CA ASN A 76 -1.62 -4.03 -7.44
C ASN A 76 -0.63 -4.43 -8.54
N LEU A 77 -0.44 -5.71 -8.80
CA LEU A 77 0.47 -6.18 -9.84
C LEU A 77 -0.04 -5.85 -11.25
N GLU A 78 -1.35 -5.79 -11.46
CA GLU A 78 -1.97 -5.60 -12.77
C GLU A 78 -1.58 -4.28 -13.45
N VAL A 79 -1.24 -3.25 -12.67
CA VAL A 79 -0.88 -1.93 -13.20
C VAL A 79 0.47 -1.92 -13.92
N PHE A 80 1.26 -2.97 -13.79
CA PHE A 80 2.54 -3.12 -14.48
C PHE A 80 2.43 -3.97 -15.74
N PHE A 81 1.23 -4.45 -16.09
CA PHE A 81 0.99 -5.16 -17.34
C PHE A 81 0.44 -4.21 -18.40
N HIS A 82 1.20 -4.00 -19.46
CA HIS A 82 0.84 -3.11 -20.55
C HIS A 82 0.49 -3.92 -21.80
N ALA A 83 -0.52 -3.49 -22.56
CA ALA A 83 -0.84 -4.12 -23.83
C ALA A 83 0.22 -3.75 -24.87
N ILE A 84 0.83 -4.76 -25.49
CA ILE A 84 1.66 -4.55 -26.68
C ILE A 84 0.70 -4.47 -27.86
N GLN A 85 0.76 -3.39 -28.63
CA GLN A 85 0.02 -3.33 -29.89
C GLN A 85 0.62 -4.35 -30.87
N PRO A 86 -0.17 -5.29 -31.39
CA PRO A 86 0.31 -6.23 -32.38
C PRO A 86 0.63 -5.46 -33.67
N THR A 87 1.88 -5.54 -34.12
CA THR A 87 2.36 -4.90 -35.37
C THR A 87 1.78 -5.57 -36.62
N ALA A 88 1.15 -6.74 -36.48
CA ALA A 88 0.46 -7.47 -37.54
C ALA A 88 -1.00 -7.74 -37.18
N LYS A 89 -1.90 -7.64 -38.17
CA LYS A 89 -3.37 -7.68 -38.04
C LYS A 89 -3.96 -8.99 -37.50
N SER A 90 -3.18 -10.00 -37.10
CA SER A 90 -3.70 -11.33 -36.75
C SER A 90 -3.20 -11.94 -35.44
N VAL A 91 -2.47 -11.19 -34.59
CA VAL A 91 -2.00 -11.72 -33.31
C VAL A 91 -2.83 -11.13 -32.16
N PRO A 92 -3.36 -11.95 -31.24
CA PRO A 92 -4.04 -11.43 -30.05
C PRO A 92 -3.09 -10.54 -29.24
N SER A 93 -3.62 -9.47 -28.66
CA SER A 93 -2.83 -8.53 -27.85
C SER A 93 -2.10 -9.27 -26.72
N SER A 94 -0.78 -9.27 -26.75
CA SER A 94 0.05 -9.76 -25.64
C SER A 94 0.17 -8.67 -24.58
N LYS A 95 0.30 -9.08 -23.30
CA LYS A 95 0.61 -8.15 -22.20
C LYS A 95 2.07 -8.31 -21.80
N GLU A 96 2.78 -7.19 -21.72
CA GLU A 96 4.16 -7.14 -21.24
C GLU A 96 4.20 -6.65 -19.79
N PHE A 97 5.07 -7.27 -18.99
CA PHE A 97 5.29 -6.87 -17.61
C PHE A 97 6.43 -5.85 -17.54
N ASP A 98 6.11 -4.61 -17.14
CA ASP A 98 7.09 -3.57 -16.88
C ASP A 98 7.75 -3.80 -15.50
N SER A 99 8.82 -4.59 -15.51
CA SER A 99 9.53 -4.93 -14.29
C SER A 99 10.26 -3.75 -13.65
N ASP A 100 10.67 -2.76 -14.44
CA ASP A 100 11.42 -1.60 -13.95
C ASP A 100 10.50 -0.67 -13.17
N ALA A 101 9.30 -0.39 -13.70
CA ALA A 101 8.29 0.36 -12.98
C ALA A 101 7.86 -0.35 -11.68
N PHE A 102 7.73 -1.68 -11.73
CA PHE A 102 7.44 -2.49 -10.55
C PHE A 102 8.52 -2.34 -9.47
N LEU A 103 9.80 -2.52 -9.81
CA LEU A 103 10.91 -2.40 -8.86
C LEU A 103 11.07 -0.98 -8.31
N ARG A 104 10.88 0.06 -9.13
CA ARG A 104 10.86 1.45 -8.65
C ARG A 104 9.75 1.68 -7.61
N ARG A 105 8.57 1.07 -7.82
CA ARG A 105 7.47 1.17 -6.85
C ARG A 105 7.80 0.47 -5.53
N ILE A 106 8.47 -0.68 -5.60
CA ILE A 106 8.95 -1.42 -4.42
C ILE A 106 9.97 -0.58 -3.63
N ALA A 107 10.96 0.00 -4.31
CA ALA A 107 11.98 0.87 -3.70
C ALA A 107 11.31 2.05 -2.98
N ALA A 108 10.43 2.79 -3.67
CA ALA A 108 9.74 3.94 -3.09
C ALA A 108 8.97 3.61 -1.80
N LEU A 109 8.30 2.45 -1.75
CA LEU A 109 7.49 2.05 -0.58
C LEU A 109 8.33 1.47 0.56
N THR A 110 9.48 0.89 0.26
CA THR A 110 10.37 0.33 1.27
C THR A 110 11.28 1.38 1.90
N GLU A 111 11.83 2.30 1.11
CA GLU A 111 12.68 3.41 1.57
C GLU A 111 11.89 4.44 2.39
N SER A 112 10.67 4.80 1.95
CA SER A 112 9.80 5.74 2.68
C SER A 112 9.49 5.27 4.11
N LYS A 113 9.40 3.94 4.31
CA LYS A 113 9.20 3.36 5.64
C LYS A 113 10.44 3.53 6.51
N THR A 114 11.61 3.29 5.97
CA THR A 114 12.89 3.51 6.67
C THR A 114 13.05 4.98 7.06
N ALA A 115 12.75 5.90 6.14
CA ALA A 115 12.82 7.34 6.41
C ALA A 115 11.82 7.78 7.49
N ARG A 116 10.58 7.26 7.47
CA ARG A 116 9.57 7.58 8.49
C ARG A 116 9.92 7.01 9.86
N ILE A 117 10.44 5.79 9.94
CA ILE A 117 10.88 5.19 11.21
C ILE A 117 12.08 5.97 11.76
N ALA A 118 13.05 6.33 10.92
CA ALA A 118 14.20 7.14 11.34
C ALA A 118 13.79 8.54 11.83
N ALA A 119 12.81 9.18 11.17
CA ALA A 119 12.27 10.47 11.60
C ALA A 119 11.52 10.38 12.93
N VAL A 120 10.83 9.27 13.22
CA VAL A 120 10.14 9.02 14.50
C VAL A 120 11.11 8.62 15.61
N GLN A 121 12.22 7.93 15.29
CA GLN A 121 13.25 7.52 16.25
C GLN A 121 14.24 8.64 16.60
N ARG A 122 14.30 9.74 15.83
CA ARG A 122 14.87 10.99 16.32
C ARG A 122 13.94 11.58 17.37
N THR A 123 14.06 11.08 18.60
CA THR A 123 13.68 11.83 19.80
C THR A 123 14.36 13.20 19.72
N PRO A 124 13.62 14.32 19.88
CA PRO A 124 14.26 15.62 19.92
C PRO A 124 15.12 15.62 21.19
N THR A 125 16.44 15.61 21.02
CA THR A 125 17.34 16.00 22.09
C THR A 125 17.03 17.45 22.38
N LEU A 126 16.25 17.63 23.45
CA LEU A 126 16.02 18.87 24.16
C LEU A 126 17.40 19.51 24.37
N ASN A 127 17.63 20.66 23.74
CA ASN A 127 18.48 21.76 24.17
C ASN A 127 18.29 22.97 23.23
N GLU A 128 17.70 24.03 23.80
CA GLU A 128 17.82 25.48 23.48
C GLU A 128 17.53 25.97 22.04
N THR A 129 16.76 27.00 21.74
CA THR A 129 16.06 28.07 22.48
C THR A 129 15.10 28.73 21.48
N VAL A 130 13.89 29.04 21.93
CA VAL A 130 12.93 30.08 21.49
C VAL A 130 12.96 30.58 20.02
N ILE A 131 11.83 30.41 19.31
CA ILE A 131 10.97 31.46 18.70
C ILE A 131 10.16 30.92 17.49
N ALA A 132 8.83 31.13 17.56
CA ALA A 132 7.83 31.23 16.48
C ALA A 132 7.43 29.98 15.66
N ALA A 133 6.33 29.37 16.12
CA ALA A 133 5.06 29.23 15.39
C ALA A 133 5.10 28.89 13.88
N ALA A 134 4.70 27.67 13.53
CA ALA A 134 3.55 27.37 12.68
C ALA A 134 3.54 25.88 12.30
N ALA A 135 3.12 25.02 13.25
CA ALA A 135 2.79 23.65 12.94
C ALA A 135 1.54 23.62 12.05
N LYS A 136 1.72 23.44 10.72
CA LYS A 136 0.62 23.09 9.82
C LYS A 136 0.17 21.66 10.13
N ALA A 137 -0.76 21.57 11.08
CA ALA A 137 -1.47 20.35 11.41
C ALA A 137 -2.30 19.88 10.20
N SER A 138 -2.10 18.61 9.86
CA SER A 138 -2.75 17.87 8.78
C SER A 138 -4.29 17.86 8.92
N ARG A 139 -4.99 18.60 8.03
CA ARG A 139 -6.45 18.77 8.02
C ARG A 139 -7.21 17.64 7.32
N TRP A 140 -7.15 16.41 7.83
CA TRP A 140 -7.94 15.30 7.28
C TRP A 140 -8.84 14.70 8.36
N ARG A 141 -9.85 15.48 8.78
CA ARG A 141 -11.07 15.08 9.51
C ARG A 141 -12.09 16.22 9.26
N ALA A 142 -13.37 16.05 9.01
CA ALA A 142 -14.28 14.92 8.87
C ALA A 142 -15.51 15.48 8.11
N ALA A 143 -16.14 14.69 7.24
CA ALA A 143 -17.48 15.00 6.74
C ALA A 143 -18.41 13.89 7.24
N THR A 144 -19.10 14.17 8.34
CA THR A 144 -20.16 13.31 8.88
C THR A 144 -21.39 14.15 9.12
N SER A 145 -22.51 13.63 8.60
CA SER A 145 -23.86 13.77 9.14
C SER A 145 -24.49 15.16 9.12
N LEU A 146 -25.38 15.39 8.14
CA LEU A 146 -26.68 16.04 8.41
C LEU A 146 -27.78 15.35 7.60
N LEU A 147 -28.28 14.24 8.13
CA LEU A 147 -29.64 13.78 7.88
C LEU A 147 -30.45 14.04 9.16
N LEU A 148 -31.66 14.59 8.96
CA LEU A 148 -32.83 14.57 9.86
C LEU A 148 -32.88 15.55 11.06
N SER A 149 -33.59 16.66 10.84
CA SER A 149 -34.67 17.14 11.74
C SER A 149 -35.61 18.06 10.96
N ARG A 150 -36.88 17.73 10.71
CA ARG A 150 -38.06 17.62 11.60
C ARG A 150 -38.90 18.92 11.60
N ARG A 151 -39.94 18.90 10.75
CA ARG A 151 -41.35 19.27 11.01
C ARG A 151 -41.65 20.54 11.82
N ALA A 152 -42.36 21.49 11.20
CA ALA A 152 -43.35 22.33 11.87
C ALA A 152 -44.39 22.87 10.86
N SER A 153 -45.67 22.53 11.07
CA SER A 153 -46.82 23.23 10.49
C SER A 153 -47.20 24.42 11.38
N PRO A 154 -47.84 25.45 10.82
CA PRO A 154 -49.12 25.94 11.35
C PRO A 154 -50.12 26.18 10.20
N ARG A 155 -51.32 25.59 10.23
CA ARG A 155 -52.58 26.06 10.84
C ARG A 155 -53.11 27.39 10.28
N ALA A 156 -54.08 27.24 9.36
CA ALA A 156 -55.33 27.98 9.13
C ALA A 156 -55.39 29.51 9.23
N GLU A 157 -55.88 30.14 8.15
CA GLU A 157 -56.90 31.19 8.21
C GLU A 157 -57.75 31.21 6.91
N ARG A 158 -59.04 31.52 7.05
CA ARG A 158 -60.10 31.55 6.02
C ARG A 158 -60.11 32.90 5.28
N ALA A 159 -60.70 32.95 4.08
CA ALA A 159 -61.64 34.02 3.68
C ALA A 159 -62.44 33.59 2.43
N ASP A 160 -63.63 34.20 2.31
CA ASP A 160 -64.84 33.93 1.48
C ASP A 160 -64.71 33.44 0.03
#